data_AF-A0A7X7UDB8-F1
#
_entry.id   AF-A0A7X7UDB8-F1
#
_cell.length_a   1.000
_cell.length_b   1.000
_cell.length_c   1.000
_cell.angle_alpha   90.00
_cell.angle_beta   90.00
_cell.angle_gamma   90.00
#
_symmetry.space_group_name_H-M   'P 1'
#
loop_
_entity.id
_entity.type
_entity.pdbx_description
1 polymer ?
#
loop_
_entity_poly.entity_id
_entity_poly.type
_entity_poly.pdbx_seq_one_letter_code
_entity_poly.pdbx_strand_id
1 'polypeptide(L)' 'PGGDVYVVGPYKGVMHYDGETWTRIPGPWLWKIYGFADQGTAGDMIGEE' A
#
# COMPACT_ATOMS: atom_id res chain seq x y z
N PRO A 1 9.68 7.40 14.75
CA PRO A 1 9.04 8.07 13.60
C PRO A 1 8.34 7.01 12.75
N GLY A 2 7.01 6.97 12.85
CA GLY A 2 6.23 5.81 12.45
C GLY A 2 5.69 5.91 11.04
N GLY A 3 6.49 5.56 10.04
CA GLY A 3 6.01 4.85 8.85
C GLY A 3 5.13 5.59 7.85
N ASP A 4 5.59 5.56 6.59
CA ASP A 4 4.77 5.77 5.41
C ASP A 4 3.84 4.57 5.22
N VAL A 5 2.54 4.72 5.51
CA VAL A 5 1.56 3.62 5.50
C VAL A 5 0.34 3.97 4.67
N TYR A 6 -0.08 3.03 3.82
CA TYR A 6 -1.29 3.14 3.02
C TYR A 6 -2.32 2.10 3.42
N VAL A 7 -3.59 2.51 3.53
CA VAL A 7 -4.72 1.59 3.72
C VAL A 7 -5.78 1.83 2.66
N VAL A 8 -6.39 0.75 2.21
CA VAL A 8 -7.39 0.75 1.13
C VAL A 8 -8.64 0.02 1.59
N GLY A 9 -9.81 0.60 1.33
CA GLY A 9 -11.08 -0.02 1.69
C GLY A 9 -12.27 0.45 0.85
N PRO A 10 -13.34 -0.36 0.78
CA PRO A 10 -14.38 -0.21 -0.24
C PRO A 10 -15.23 1.07 -0.14
N TYR A 11 -15.21 1.75 1.00
CA TYR A 11 -16.02 2.94 1.27
C TYR A 11 -15.22 4.21 1.53
N LYS A 12 -13.91 4.10 1.76
CA LYS A 12 -13.06 5.27 2.06
C LYS A 12 -12.05 5.58 0.95
N GLY A 13 -11.84 4.65 0.01
CA GLY A 13 -10.81 4.76 -0.99
C GLY A 13 -9.44 4.46 -0.39
N VAL A 14 -8.44 5.26 -0.76
CA VAL A 14 -7.07 5.15 -0.23
C VAL A 14 -6.84 6.23 0.82
N MET A 15 -6.25 5.84 1.95
CA MET A 15 -5.79 6.73 3.01
C MET A 15 -4.28 6.54 3.19
N HIS A 16 -3.59 7.63 3.50
CA HIS A 16 -2.14 7.66 3.70
C HIS A 16 -1.81 8.26 5.07
N TYR A 17 -0.91 7.61 5.79
CA TYR A 17 -0.32 8.09 7.03
C TYR A 17 1.13 8.50 6.77
N ASP A 18 1.46 9.74 7.09
CA ASP A 18 2.81 10.32 6.89
C ASP A 18 3.73 10.17 8.12
N GLY A 19 3.27 9.49 9.16
CA GLY A 19 3.95 9.38 10.45
C GLY A 19 3.43 10.31 11.54
N GLU A 20 2.48 11.19 11.21
CA GLU A 20 1.82 12.08 12.16
C GLU A 20 0.31 12.16 11.91
N THR A 21 -0.12 12.27 10.66
CA THR A 21 -1.53 12.48 10.28
C THR A 21 -2.00 11.54 9.19
N TRP A 22 -3.30 11.24 9.22
CA TRP A 22 -3.97 10.47 8.17
C TRP A 22 -4.65 11.42 7.18
N THR A 23 -4.27 11.32 5.91
CA THR A 23 -4.87 12.09 4.81
C THR A 23 -5.55 11.17 3.80
N ARG A 24 -6.72 11.56 3.31
CA ARG A 24 -7.40 10.83 2.23
C ARG A 24 -6.78 11.20 0.88
N ILE A 25 -6.37 10.20 0.11
CA ILE A 25 -5.90 10.42 -1.25
C ILE A 25 -7.11 10.54 -2.18
N PRO A 26 -7.22 11.62 -2.98
CA PRO A 26 -8.26 11.75 -3.99
C PRO A 26 -8.16 10.63 -5.03
N GLY A 27 -9.28 9.98 -5.35
CA GLY A 27 -9.28 8.89 -6.32
C GLY A 27 -10.65 8.23 -6.47
N PRO A 28 -10.77 7.23 -7.37
CA PRO A 28 -12.01 6.49 -7.55
C PRO A 28 -12.37 5.73 -6.27
N TRP A 29 -13.67 5.56 -6.04
CA TRP A 29 -14.15 4.63 -5.03
C TRP A 29 -13.79 3.21 -5.48
N LEU A 30 -13.09 2.48 -4.63
CA LEU A 30 -12.64 1.12 -4.96
C LEU A 30 -13.71 0.13 -4.50
N TRP A 31 -14.51 -0.43 -5.39
CA TRP A 31 -15.58 -1.35 -4.99
C TRP A 31 -15.07 -2.72 -4.51
N LYS A 32 -13.93 -3.17 -5.06
CA LYS A 32 -13.22 -4.40 -4.67
C LYS A 32 -11.71 -4.20 -4.79
N ILE A 33 -10.97 -4.86 -3.90
CA ILE A 33 -9.52 -4.96 -3.94
C ILE A 33 -9.19 -6.39 -4.38
N TYR A 34 -8.51 -6.55 -5.52
CA TYR A 34 -8.26 -7.86 -6.13
C TYR A 34 -6.98 -8.54 -5.63
N GLY A 35 -6.13 -7.83 -4.89
CA GLY A 35 -4.92 -8.37 -4.30
C GLY A 35 -4.01 -7.28 -3.76
N PHE A 36 -2.98 -7.69 -3.02
CA PHE A 36 -1.81 -6.88 -2.71
C PHE A 36 -0.61 -7.56 -3.36
N ALA A 37 0.26 -6.79 -4.00
CA ALA A 37 1.56 -7.29 -4.41
C ALA A 37 2.50 -7.15 -3.21
N ASP A 38 3.14 -8.25 -2.80
CA ASP A 38 4.38 -8.13 -2.05
C ASP A 38 5.45 -7.67 -3.04
N GLN A 39 6.14 -6.56 -2.73
CA GLN A 39 7.33 -6.20 -3.49
C GLN A 39 8.42 -7.14 -3.01
N GLY A 40 8.44 -8.35 -3.60
CA GLY A 40 9.44 -9.36 -3.31
C GLY A 40 10.81 -8.69 -3.27
N THR A 41 11.48 -8.79 -2.13
CA THR A 41 12.82 -8.24 -1.97
C THR A 41 13.66 -8.72 -3.14
N ALA A 42 14.39 -7.82 -3.79
CA ALA A 42 15.25 -8.08 -4.94
C ALA A 42 16.39 -9.11 -4.69
N GLY A 43 16.33 -9.89 -3.60
CA GLY A 43 17.31 -10.88 -3.17
C GLY A 43 17.20 -12.25 -3.83
N ASP A 44 16.08 -12.61 -4.47
CA ASP A 44 15.93 -13.90 -5.17
C ASP A 44 16.53 -13.90 -6.60
N MET A 45 17.24 -12.83 -6.98
CA MET A 45 17.82 -12.65 -8.33
C MET A 45 19.35 -12.77 -8.38
N ILE A 46 19.99 -13.46 -7.42
CA ILE A 46 21.38 -13.96 -7.60
C ILE A 46 21.37 -15.49 -7.45
N GLY A 47 21.77 -16.18 -8.52
CA GLY A 47 21.64 -17.63 -8.63
C GLY A 47 22.61 -18.43 -7.77
N GLU A 48 22.35 -19.74 -7.68
CA GLU A 48 23.34 -20.83 -7.62
C GLU A 48 22.63 -22.19 -7.74
N GLU A 49 22.45 -22.68 -8.97
CA GLU A 49 22.99 -23.98 -9.45
C GLU A 49 22.92 -24.07 -10.99
#